data_AF-A0AA39VR91-F1
#
_entry.id   AF-A0AA39VR91-F1
#
_cell.length_a   1.000
_cell.length_b   1.000
_cell.length_c   1.000
_cell.angle_alpha   90.00
_cell.angle_beta   90.00
_cell.angle_gamma   90.00
#
_symmetry.space_group_name_H-M   'P 1'
#
loop_
_entity.id
_entity.type
_entity.pdbx_description
1 polymer ?
#
loop_
_entity_poly.entity_id
_entity_poly.type
_entity_poly.pdbx_seq_one_letter_code
_entity_poly.pdbx_strand_id
1 'polypeptide(L)'
;MAIPSGDLELKSTKGLALGLDPLRPFTGSHVSLPELPLLLPFETPLILYKYVDWMSKLWKVSTIGPTLPSMYLDKRIENNKDYSINIYEPKTSACMSWLNDKPIGLVIYVAFGSVANPVPEQMEELAWGLKRINCYFLWVMSDSMKTKLPNKFIEEKSDQGLILSWCPQLEVLAHESIGCFVSHCGFNYGLEAMSFEVLMVAMPHWVD
;
A
#
# COMPACT_ATOMS: atom_id res chain seq x y z
N MET A 1 -8.17 3.38 24.07
CA MET A 1 -7.06 2.97 24.96
C MET A 1 -5.84 3.71 24.46
N ALA A 2 -5.35 4.71 25.21
CA ALA A 2 -4.32 5.62 24.74
C ALA A 2 -2.96 4.90 24.67
N ILE A 3 -2.29 5.00 23.52
CA ILE A 3 -0.90 4.55 23.35
C ILE A 3 -0.01 5.53 24.11
N PRO A 4 0.90 5.08 24.99
CA PRO A 4 1.76 5.99 25.74
C PRO A 4 2.68 6.75 24.79
N SER A 5 2.76 8.06 24.95
CA SER A 5 3.78 8.92 24.35
C SER A 5 5.14 8.59 24.98
N GLY A 6 5.75 7.50 24.54
CA GLY A 6 7.16 7.22 24.78
C GLY A 6 7.96 7.85 23.65
N ASP A 7 8.84 8.78 24.00
CA ASP A 7 9.84 9.34 23.09
C ASP A 7 10.61 8.20 22.40
N LEU A 8 10.28 7.90 21.14
CA LEU A 8 11.19 7.19 20.25
C LEU A 8 12.29 8.18 19.89
N GLU A 9 13.29 8.31 20.77
CA GLU A 9 14.58 8.84 20.38
C GLU A 9 15.06 8.02 19.16
N LEU A 10 15.20 8.68 18.02
CA LEU A 10 15.96 8.22 16.87
C LEU A 10 17.41 8.01 17.33
N LYS A 11 17.70 6.81 17.86
CA LYS A 11 19.07 6.41 18.15
C LYS A 11 19.82 6.31 16.83
N SER A 12 20.64 7.32 16.55
CA SER A 12 21.68 7.26 15.54
C SER A 12 22.56 6.05 15.81
N THR A 13 22.35 4.98 15.03
CA THR A 13 23.23 3.82 15.04
C THR A 13 24.54 4.25 14.40
N LYS A 14 25.54 4.57 15.24
CA LYS A 14 26.94 4.73 14.82
C LYS A 14 27.53 3.35 14.45
N GLY A 15 27.02 2.74 13.39
CA GLY A 15 27.68 1.63 12.71
C GLY A 15 28.80 2.19 11.83
N LEU A 16 30.02 1.66 11.96
CA LEU A 16 31.09 1.92 10.99
C LEU A 16 30.63 1.32 9.64
N ALA A 17 30.05 2.14 8.77
CA ALA A 17 29.78 1.72 7.39
C ALA A 17 31.10 1.28 6.76
N LEU A 18 31.13 0.11 6.13
CA LEU A 18 32.32 -0.49 5.50
C LEU A 18 32.94 0.36 4.36
N GLY A 19 32.45 1.59 4.13
CA GLY A 19 32.98 2.50 3.13
C GLY A 19 32.77 2.01 1.70
N LEU A 20 31.81 1.10 1.48
CA LEU A 20 31.49 0.59 0.16
C LEU A 20 30.90 1.70 -0.70
N ASP A 21 31.41 1.82 -1.93
CA ASP A 21 30.90 2.75 -2.93
C ASP A 21 29.44 2.37 -3.28
N PRO A 22 28.44 3.22 -2.97
CA PRO A 22 27.03 2.91 -3.21
C PRO A 22 26.67 2.82 -4.70
N LEU A 23 27.52 3.32 -5.60
CA LEU A 23 27.30 3.28 -7.05
C LEU A 23 28.00 2.09 -7.72
N ARG A 24 28.82 1.33 -6.99
CA ARG A 24 29.50 0.16 -7.53
C ARG A 24 28.62 -1.07 -7.36
N PRO A 25 28.14 -1.71 -8.45
CA PRO A 25 27.33 -2.92 -8.32
C PRO A 25 28.15 -4.02 -7.63
N PHE A 26 27.47 -4.90 -6.89
CA PHE A 26 28.07 -6.05 -6.22
C PHE A 26 28.56 -7.09 -7.25
N THR A 27 29.64 -6.76 -7.95
CA THR A 27 30.24 -7.59 -9.00
C THR A 27 31.60 -8.08 -8.52
N GLY A 28 31.62 -9.09 -7.64
CA GLY A 28 32.87 -9.81 -7.36
C GLY A 28 32.92 -10.51 -6.01
N SER A 29 33.65 -11.62 -5.99
CA SER A 29 34.02 -12.47 -4.84
C SER A 29 34.86 -11.78 -3.75
N HIS A 30 35.07 -10.47 -3.84
CA HIS A 30 35.89 -9.67 -2.92
C HIS A 30 35.09 -8.82 -1.93
N VAL A 31 33.75 -8.86 -1.98
CA VAL A 31 32.89 -8.18 -1.02
C VAL A 31 32.34 -9.19 -0.02
N SER A 32 32.91 -9.21 1.18
CA SER A 32 32.34 -9.96 2.31
C SER A 32 31.13 -9.19 2.85
N LEU A 33 29.93 -9.64 2.46
CA LEU A 33 28.68 -9.13 3.01
C LEU A 33 28.42 -9.71 4.41
N PRO A 34 27.88 -8.93 5.36
CA PRO A 34 27.36 -9.49 6.59
C PRO A 34 26.22 -10.45 6.26
N GLU A 35 26.07 -11.51 7.06
CA GLU A 35 25.00 -12.48 6.86
C GLU A 35 23.64 -11.80 6.92
N LEU A 36 22.78 -12.13 5.96
CA LEU A 36 21.41 -11.66 5.94
C LEU A 36 20.65 -12.25 7.14
N PRO A 37 19.91 -11.46 7.92
CA PRO A 37 19.11 -12.02 9.00
C PRO A 37 18.12 -13.06 8.47
N LEU A 38 18.12 -14.27 9.05
CA LEU A 38 17.11 -15.29 8.78
C LEU A 38 15.74 -14.78 9.25
N LEU A 39 14.79 -14.72 8.32
CA LEU A 39 13.46 -14.19 8.58
C LEU A 39 12.53 -15.33 8.95
N LEU A 40 12.05 -15.31 10.19
CA LEU A 40 10.92 -16.14 10.57
C LEU A 40 9.63 -15.34 10.37
N PRO A 41 8.59 -15.91 9.74
CA PRO A 41 7.38 -15.19 9.31
C PRO A 41 6.54 -14.55 10.44
N PHE A 42 6.94 -14.71 11.71
CA PHE A 42 6.23 -14.24 12.89
C PHE A 42 6.82 -12.96 13.52
N GLU A 43 7.93 -12.43 13.00
CA GLU A 43 8.61 -11.23 13.56
C GLU A 43 8.24 -9.92 12.82
N THR A 44 6.98 -9.79 12.43
CA THR A 44 6.50 -8.81 11.44
C THR A 44 6.68 -7.31 11.75
N PRO A 45 6.87 -6.81 12.99
CA PRO A 45 7.30 -5.42 13.19
C PRO A 45 8.83 -5.24 13.24
N LEU A 46 9.63 -6.30 13.44
CA LEU A 46 11.08 -6.19 13.63
C LEU A 46 11.89 -6.40 12.35
N ILE A 47 11.27 -6.94 11.30
CA ILE A 47 11.94 -7.24 10.04
C ILE A 47 12.61 -6.01 9.42
N LEU A 48 11.89 -4.89 9.30
CA LEU A 48 12.43 -3.67 8.71
C LEU A 48 13.61 -3.13 9.51
N TYR A 49 13.52 -3.16 10.84
CA TYR A 49 14.62 -2.75 11.71
C TYR A 49 15.86 -3.64 11.52
N LYS A 50 15.68 -4.96 11.43
CA LYS A 50 16.78 -5.91 11.17
C LYS A 50 17.44 -5.64 9.81
N TYR A 51 16.67 -5.31 8.78
CA TYR A 51 17.22 -4.91 7.47
C TYR A 51 17.96 -3.58 7.53
N VAL A 52 17.42 -2.57 8.20
CA VAL A 52 18.06 -1.25 8.34
C VAL A 52 19.37 -1.37 9.13
N ASP A 53 19.38 -2.14 10.22
CA ASP A 53 20.59 -2.45 10.98
C ASP A 53 21.64 -3.15 10.09
N TRP A 54 21.23 -4.16 9.33
CA TRP A 54 22.10 -4.86 8.40
C TRP A 54 22.66 -3.91 7.31
N MET A 55 21.82 -3.08 6.69
CA MET A 55 22.24 -2.11 5.69
C MET A 55 23.18 -1.04 6.26
N SER A 56 23.00 -0.64 7.53
CA SER A 56 23.86 0.35 8.20
C SER A 56 25.31 -0.12 8.37
N LYS A 57 25.56 -1.43 8.34
CA LYS A 57 26.90 -2.02 8.34
C LYS A 57 27.61 -1.82 7.00
N LEU A 58 26.85 -1.71 5.91
CA LEU A 58 27.36 -1.56 4.56
C LEU A 58 27.48 -0.09 4.15
N TRP A 59 26.44 0.70 4.43
CA TRP A 59 26.33 2.09 4.00
C TRP A 59 25.88 3.00 5.13
N LYS A 60 26.10 4.31 4.97
CA LYS A 60 25.45 5.32 5.80
C LYS A 60 23.98 5.40 5.39
N VAL A 61 23.13 4.68 6.11
CA VAL A 61 21.68 4.60 5.84
C VAL A 61 20.91 5.35 6.92
N SER A 62 19.81 5.98 6.52
CA SER A 62 18.84 6.57 7.45
C SER A 62 17.43 6.37 6.90
N THR A 63 16.50 5.99 7.77
CA THR A 63 15.08 5.85 7.45
C THR A 63 14.41 7.22 7.52
N ILE A 64 13.79 7.66 6.43
CA ILE A 64 13.08 8.96 6.34
C ILE A 64 11.57 8.83 6.15
N GLY A 65 11.07 7.59 6.13
CA GLY A 65 9.67 7.29 5.82
C GLY A 65 8.76 7.18 7.07
N PRO A 66 7.46 6.90 6.84
CA PRO A 66 6.82 6.82 5.52
C PRO A 66 6.70 8.21 4.87
N THR A 67 6.94 8.31 3.56
CA THR A 67 6.92 9.59 2.82
C THR A 67 5.52 9.95 2.32
N LEU A 68 4.51 9.74 3.16
CA LEU A 68 3.13 10.16 2.89
C LEU A 68 2.98 11.68 3.08
N PRO A 69 1.95 12.31 2.48
CA PRO A 69 1.66 13.71 2.75
C PRO A 69 1.39 13.94 4.24
N SER A 70 2.00 15.00 4.78
CA SER A 70 2.02 15.34 6.22
C SER A 70 0.63 15.41 6.83
N MET A 71 -0.41 15.79 6.08
CA MET A 71 -1.79 15.82 6.58
C MET A 71 -2.27 14.47 7.13
N TYR A 72 -1.75 13.35 6.61
CA TYR A 72 -2.09 12.00 7.05
C TYR A 72 -1.15 11.44 8.13
N LEU A 73 -0.09 12.18 8.47
CA LEU A 73 0.90 11.79 9.47
C LEU A 73 0.91 12.81 10.62
N ASP A 74 1.95 13.64 10.67
CA ASP A 74 2.25 14.58 11.75
C ASP A 74 1.55 15.95 11.62
N LYS A 75 0.91 16.22 10.49
CA LYS A 75 0.14 17.44 10.18
C LYS A 75 0.94 18.74 10.33
N ARG A 76 2.27 18.67 10.23
CA ARG A 76 3.17 19.84 10.39
C ARG A 76 3.24 20.71 9.14
N ILE A 77 2.90 20.18 7.97
CA ILE A 77 2.90 20.93 6.70
C ILE A 77 1.46 21.18 6.27
N GLU A 78 1.05 22.45 6.27
CA GLU A 78 -0.29 22.86 5.85
C GLU A 78 -0.55 22.51 4.37
N ASN A 79 -1.78 22.11 4.06
CA ASN A 79 -2.26 21.79 2.71
C ASN A 79 -1.52 20.65 1.97
N ASN A 80 -0.67 19.88 2.65
CA ASN A 80 0.02 18.73 2.04
C ASN A 80 -0.89 17.48 2.08
N LYS A 81 -1.81 17.40 1.11
CA LYS A 81 -2.87 16.37 1.03
C LYS A 81 -2.70 15.32 -0.06
N ASP A 82 -1.76 15.53 -0.97
CA ASP A 82 -1.49 14.67 -2.11
C ASP A 82 0.01 14.65 -2.43
N TYR A 83 0.40 13.74 -3.33
CA TYR A 83 1.78 13.65 -3.84
C TYR A 83 2.08 14.67 -4.96
N SER A 84 1.14 15.58 -5.25
CA SER A 84 1.23 16.62 -6.29
C SER A 84 1.42 16.12 -7.73
N ILE A 85 1.39 14.79 -7.95
CA ILE A 85 1.43 14.13 -9.25
C ILE A 85 0.10 13.41 -9.45
N ASN A 86 -0.86 14.08 -10.09
CA ASN A 86 -2.12 13.47 -10.50
C ASN A 86 -2.11 13.20 -12.02
N ILE A 87 -2.01 11.93 -12.39
CA ILE A 87 -2.06 11.46 -13.78
C ILE A 87 -3.48 11.44 -14.37
N TYR A 88 -4.52 11.61 -13.54
CA TYR A 88 -5.92 11.65 -13.95
C TYR A 88 -6.66 12.77 -13.23
N GLU A 89 -7.67 13.36 -13.89
CA GLU A 89 -8.57 14.31 -13.25
C GLU A 89 -9.38 13.60 -12.13
N PRO A 90 -9.35 14.13 -10.91
CA PRO A 90 -10.03 13.49 -9.79
C PRO A 90 -11.56 13.52 -9.96
N LYS A 91 -12.20 12.36 -10.14
CA LYS A 91 -13.65 12.20 -9.86
C LYS A 91 -13.90 12.02 -8.36
N THR A 92 -13.26 12.86 -7.54
CA THR A 92 -13.24 12.76 -6.07
C THR A 92 -14.64 12.78 -5.48
N SER A 93 -15.55 13.61 -6.00
CA SER A 93 -16.88 13.79 -5.41
C SER A 93 -17.74 12.53 -5.44
N ALA A 94 -17.76 11.79 -6.55
CA ALA A 94 -18.60 10.59 -6.68
C ALA A 94 -18.08 9.44 -5.81
N CYS A 95 -16.75 9.26 -5.74
CA CYS A 95 -16.12 8.22 -4.93
C CYS A 95 -16.39 8.44 -3.44
N MET A 96 -16.11 9.64 -2.95
CA MET A 96 -16.27 9.96 -1.52
C MET A 96 -17.75 9.99 -1.13
N SER A 97 -18.64 10.53 -1.99
CA SER A 97 -20.09 10.47 -1.72
C SER A 97 -20.58 9.03 -1.58
N TRP A 98 -20.12 8.11 -2.44
CA TRP A 98 -20.53 6.70 -2.33
C TRP A 98 -20.02 6.03 -1.06
N LEU A 99 -18.81 6.38 -0.59
CA LEU A 99 -18.23 5.86 0.65
C LEU A 99 -18.94 6.37 1.90
N ASN A 100 -19.35 7.64 1.92
CA ASN A 100 -20.11 8.26 3.02
C ASN A 100 -21.44 7.53 3.29
N ASP A 101 -22.03 6.91 2.28
CA ASP A 101 -23.29 6.16 2.39
C ASP A 101 -23.09 4.70 2.87
N LYS A 102 -21.84 4.29 3.17
CA LYS A 102 -21.53 2.92 3.60
C LYS A 102 -21.26 2.81 5.08
N PRO A 103 -21.60 1.67 5.71
CA PRO A 103 -21.24 1.43 7.10
C PRO A 103 -19.72 1.39 7.29
N ILE A 104 -19.29 1.81 8.48
CA ILE A 104 -17.91 1.78 8.95
C ILE A 104 -17.33 0.37 8.81
N GLY A 105 -16.14 0.26 8.21
CA GLY A 105 -15.40 -0.99 8.04
C GLY A 105 -16.02 -2.04 7.11
N LEU A 106 -17.08 -1.73 6.36
CA LEU A 106 -17.77 -2.71 5.49
C LEU A 106 -17.49 -2.54 4.00
N VAL A 107 -16.51 -1.72 3.62
CA VAL A 107 -16.04 -1.57 2.25
C VAL A 107 -14.68 -2.26 2.07
N ILE A 108 -14.61 -3.13 1.08
CA ILE A 108 -13.36 -3.70 0.56
C ILE A 108 -12.86 -2.79 -0.56
N TYR A 109 -11.72 -2.15 -0.35
CA TYR A 109 -11.02 -1.42 -1.40
C TYR A 109 -10.17 -2.40 -2.20
N VAL A 110 -10.21 -2.34 -3.54
CA VAL A 110 -9.44 -3.20 -4.43
C VAL A 110 -8.73 -2.33 -5.45
N ALA A 111 -7.39 -2.38 -5.46
CA ALA A 111 -6.58 -1.66 -6.44
C ALA A 111 -5.24 -2.36 -6.69
N PHE A 112 -4.92 -2.60 -7.96
CA PHE A 112 -3.66 -3.21 -8.40
C PHE A 112 -2.67 -2.17 -8.97
N GLY A 113 -3.00 -0.89 -8.89
CA GLY A 113 -2.20 0.18 -9.49
C GLY A 113 -2.25 0.17 -11.03
N SER A 114 -1.37 0.96 -11.65
CA SER A 114 -1.34 1.18 -13.10
C SER A 114 -0.53 0.13 -13.88
N VAL A 115 0.37 -0.58 -13.19
CA VAL A 115 1.35 -1.48 -13.82
C VAL A 115 0.91 -2.95 -13.75
N ALA A 116 0.36 -3.39 -12.62
CA ALA A 116 -0.07 -4.78 -12.49
C ALA A 116 -1.28 -5.06 -13.38
N ASN A 117 -1.23 -6.18 -14.10
CA ASN A 117 -2.26 -6.57 -15.05
C ASN A 117 -2.66 -8.04 -14.82
N PRO A 118 -3.51 -8.33 -13.82
CA PRO A 118 -3.99 -9.68 -13.52
C PRO A 118 -4.58 -10.36 -14.76
N VAL A 119 -4.39 -11.68 -14.88
CA VAL A 119 -4.95 -12.45 -16.01
C VAL A 119 -6.48 -12.56 -15.89
N PRO A 120 -7.23 -12.79 -16.98
CA PRO A 120 -8.69 -12.83 -16.94
C PRO A 120 -9.26 -13.80 -15.91
N GLU A 121 -8.66 -14.98 -15.75
CA GLU A 121 -9.08 -16.00 -14.80
C GLU A 121 -8.97 -15.49 -13.35
N GLN A 122 -7.91 -14.73 -13.04
CA GLN A 122 -7.74 -14.11 -11.72
C GLN A 122 -8.76 -13.01 -11.47
N MET A 123 -9.06 -12.20 -12.48
CA MET A 123 -10.09 -11.15 -12.40
C MET A 123 -11.48 -11.75 -12.18
N GLU A 124 -11.77 -12.86 -12.85
CA GLU A 124 -13.02 -13.60 -12.71
C GLU A 124 -13.18 -14.17 -11.29
N GLU A 125 -12.19 -14.89 -10.78
CA GLU A 125 -12.25 -15.45 -9.43
C GLU A 125 -12.36 -14.36 -8.35
N LEU A 126 -11.67 -13.23 -8.53
CA LEU A 126 -11.78 -12.10 -7.63
C LEU A 126 -13.18 -11.47 -7.68
N ALA A 127 -13.76 -11.31 -8.87
CA ALA A 127 -15.12 -10.81 -9.03
C ALA A 127 -16.15 -11.74 -8.36
N TRP A 128 -16.02 -13.05 -8.54
CA TRP A 128 -16.87 -14.04 -7.87
C TRP A 128 -16.68 -14.05 -6.35
N GLY A 129 -15.44 -13.90 -5.88
CA GLY A 129 -15.11 -13.76 -4.46
C GLY A 129 -15.81 -12.57 -3.83
N LEU A 130 -15.65 -11.38 -4.42
CA LEU A 130 -16.31 -10.15 -3.97
C LEU A 130 -17.83 -10.29 -3.95
N LYS A 131 -18.41 -10.96 -4.96
CA LYS A 131 -19.87 -11.18 -5.05
C LYS A 131 -20.42 -12.08 -3.95
N ARG A 132 -19.62 -13.03 -3.45
CA ARG A 132 -20.01 -13.98 -2.40
C ARG A 132 -19.89 -13.38 -1.00
N ILE A 133 -19.05 -12.37 -0.83
CA ILE A 133 -18.86 -11.68 0.44
C ILE A 133 -20.02 -10.69 0.65
N ASN A 134 -20.60 -10.67 1.84
CA ASN A 134 -21.64 -9.71 2.20
C ASN A 134 -21.06 -8.35 2.64
N CYS A 135 -20.17 -7.80 1.80
CA CYS A 135 -19.56 -6.49 2.00
C CYS A 135 -19.72 -5.64 0.74
N TYR A 136 -19.57 -4.33 0.90
CA TYR A 136 -19.46 -3.43 -0.23
C TYR A 136 -18.04 -3.49 -0.81
N PHE A 137 -17.87 -3.14 -2.08
CA PHE A 137 -16.54 -3.05 -2.67
C PHE A 137 -16.36 -1.80 -3.53
N LEU A 138 -15.20 -1.18 -3.39
CA LEU A 138 -14.71 -0.13 -4.26
C LEU A 138 -13.55 -0.71 -5.06
N TRP A 139 -13.71 -0.89 -6.37
CA TRP A 139 -12.68 -1.47 -7.22
C TRP A 139 -12.18 -0.47 -8.25
N VAL A 140 -10.90 -0.14 -8.17
CA VAL A 140 -10.22 0.75 -9.11
C VAL A 140 -9.48 -0.06 -10.16
N MET A 141 -9.85 0.12 -11.43
CA MET A 141 -9.23 -0.53 -12.58
C MET A 141 -9.42 0.27 -13.86
N SER A 142 -8.46 0.19 -14.78
CA SER A 142 -8.57 0.83 -16.10
C SER A 142 -9.71 0.24 -16.94
N ASP A 143 -10.18 0.99 -17.94
CA ASP A 143 -11.24 0.51 -18.84
C ASP A 143 -10.82 -0.74 -19.63
N SER A 144 -9.52 -0.89 -19.95
CA SER A 144 -8.99 -2.09 -20.59
C SER A 144 -9.11 -3.32 -19.69
N MET A 145 -8.94 -3.17 -18.36
CA MET A 145 -9.09 -4.27 -17.41
C MET A 145 -10.55 -4.69 -17.21
N LYS A 146 -11.52 -3.77 -17.37
CA LYS A 146 -12.95 -4.10 -17.26
C LYS A 146 -13.40 -5.17 -18.25
N THR A 147 -12.73 -5.28 -19.40
CA THR A 147 -13.01 -6.32 -20.41
C THR A 147 -12.77 -7.74 -19.91
N LYS A 148 -12.02 -7.91 -18.81
CA LYS A 148 -11.71 -9.18 -18.18
C LYS A 148 -12.72 -9.61 -17.11
N LEU A 149 -13.69 -8.75 -16.78
CA LEU A 149 -14.70 -9.08 -15.79
C LEU A 149 -15.72 -10.07 -16.37
N PRO A 150 -16.27 -10.98 -15.54
CA PRO A 150 -17.33 -11.88 -15.98
C PRO A 150 -18.55 -11.11 -16.49
N ASN A 151 -19.21 -11.67 -17.49
CA ASN A 151 -20.40 -11.08 -18.11
C ASN A 151 -21.45 -10.74 -17.05
N LYS A 152 -22.09 -9.58 -17.18
CA LYS A 152 -23.13 -9.05 -16.25
C LYS A 152 -22.66 -8.72 -14.84
N PHE A 153 -21.37 -8.84 -14.51
CA PHE A 153 -20.87 -8.48 -13.17
C PHE A 153 -21.25 -7.06 -12.76
N ILE A 154 -21.12 -6.10 -13.69
CA ILE A 154 -21.44 -4.69 -13.47
C ILE A 154 -22.95 -4.49 -13.30
N GLU A 155 -23.78 -5.23 -14.04
CA GLU A 155 -25.24 -5.11 -14.03
C GLU A 155 -25.87 -5.73 -12.77
N GLU A 156 -25.32 -6.85 -12.28
CA GLU A 156 -25.92 -7.64 -11.19
C GLU A 156 -25.62 -7.12 -9.78
N LYS A 157 -24.65 -6.20 -9.62
CA LYS A 157 -24.20 -5.68 -8.31
C LYS A 157 -23.98 -4.17 -8.29
N SER A 158 -24.73 -3.40 -9.09
CA SER A 158 -24.71 -1.92 -9.03
C SER A 158 -24.88 -1.36 -7.62
N ASP A 159 -25.61 -2.07 -6.76
CA ASP A 159 -26.00 -1.57 -5.44
C ASP A 159 -24.97 -1.88 -4.35
N GLN A 160 -24.05 -2.83 -4.60
CA GLN A 160 -23.03 -3.26 -3.63
C GLN A 160 -21.61 -2.86 -4.02
N GLY A 161 -21.37 -2.60 -5.30
CA GLY A 161 -20.05 -2.31 -5.83
C GLY A 161 -19.96 -0.97 -6.54
N LEU A 162 -18.84 -0.28 -6.38
CA LEU A 162 -18.47 0.87 -7.21
C LEU A 162 -17.18 0.56 -7.96
N ILE A 163 -17.21 0.63 -9.29
CA ILE A 163 -16.02 0.44 -10.14
C ILE A 163 -15.64 1.77 -10.77
N LEU A 164 -14.40 2.21 -10.53
CA LEU A 164 -13.86 3.47 -11.06
C LEU A 164 -12.55 3.23 -11.81
N SER A 165 -12.20 4.12 -12.73
CA SER A 165 -10.88 4.12 -13.37
C SER A 165 -9.79 4.72 -12.49
N TRP A 166 -10.18 5.57 -11.54
CA TRP A 166 -9.27 6.27 -10.65
C TRP A 166 -10.01 6.72 -9.38
N CYS A 167 -9.32 6.80 -8.25
CA CYS A 167 -9.81 7.38 -7.00
C CYS A 167 -8.70 8.13 -6.25
N PRO A 168 -9.03 9.07 -5.33
CA PRO A 168 -8.05 9.68 -4.44
C PRO A 168 -7.65 8.68 -3.35
N GLN A 169 -6.68 7.80 -3.65
CA GLN A 169 -6.35 6.64 -2.83
C GLN A 169 -6.07 6.97 -1.35
N LEU A 170 -5.35 8.05 -1.07
CA LEU A 170 -5.08 8.48 0.31
C LEU A 170 -6.37 8.85 1.06
N GLU A 171 -7.29 9.56 0.41
CA GLU A 171 -8.60 9.90 1.00
C GLU A 171 -9.47 8.64 1.19
N VAL A 172 -9.41 7.72 0.23
CA VAL A 172 -10.13 6.43 0.30
C VAL A 172 -9.62 5.60 1.47
N LEU A 173 -8.31 5.39 1.58
CA LEU A 173 -7.71 4.61 2.67
C LEU A 173 -7.93 5.26 4.05
N ALA A 174 -8.01 6.59 4.11
CA ALA A 174 -8.34 7.31 5.34
C ALA A 174 -9.83 7.26 5.72
N HIS A 175 -10.71 6.75 4.84
CA HIS A 175 -12.16 6.76 5.06
C HIS A 175 -12.61 5.63 5.98
N GLU A 176 -13.45 5.94 6.97
CA GLU A 176 -13.89 5.00 8.02
C GLU A 176 -14.65 3.77 7.49
N SER A 177 -15.32 3.89 6.35
CA SER A 177 -15.99 2.77 5.69
C SER A 177 -15.04 1.70 5.16
N ILE A 178 -13.76 2.01 4.92
CA ILE A 178 -12.78 1.02 4.47
C ILE A 178 -12.42 0.08 5.62
N GLY A 179 -12.68 -1.21 5.42
CA GLY A 179 -12.28 -2.25 6.38
C GLY A 179 -11.10 -3.10 5.92
N CYS A 180 -10.88 -3.17 4.60
CA CYS A 180 -9.86 -4.03 4.02
C CYS A 180 -9.37 -3.47 2.68
N PHE A 181 -8.10 -3.67 2.38
CA PHE A 181 -7.47 -3.32 1.11
C PHE A 181 -6.88 -4.53 0.41
N VAL A 182 -7.44 -4.92 -0.74
CA VAL A 182 -6.87 -5.92 -1.64
C VAL A 182 -5.89 -5.22 -2.59
N SER A 183 -4.62 -5.59 -2.52
CA SER A 183 -3.54 -4.90 -3.22
C SER A 183 -2.50 -5.85 -3.80
N HIS A 184 -1.83 -5.39 -4.86
CA HIS A 184 -0.62 -6.04 -5.37
C HIS A 184 0.60 -5.89 -4.46
N CYS A 185 0.48 -5.14 -3.35
CA CYS A 185 1.53 -4.98 -2.34
C CYS A 185 2.80 -4.27 -2.80
N GLY A 186 2.72 -3.43 -3.84
CA GLY A 186 3.81 -2.51 -4.16
C GLY A 186 4.17 -1.62 -2.96
N PHE A 187 5.44 -1.24 -2.84
CA PHE A 187 5.99 -0.62 -1.63
C PHE A 187 5.18 0.60 -1.13
N ASN A 188 4.77 1.49 -2.04
CA ASN A 188 3.98 2.68 -1.71
C ASN A 188 2.59 2.30 -1.15
N TYR A 189 1.91 1.35 -1.80
CA TYR A 189 0.58 0.88 -1.38
C TYR A 189 0.61 0.24 0.01
N GLY A 190 1.66 -0.55 0.29
CA GLY A 190 1.88 -1.13 1.61
C GLY A 190 2.09 -0.08 2.68
N LEU A 191 2.96 0.92 2.43
CA LEU A 191 3.20 2.01 3.37
C LEU A 191 1.94 2.84 3.64
N GLU A 192 1.13 3.11 2.63
CA GLU A 192 -0.11 3.85 2.80
C GLU A 192 -1.12 3.07 3.65
N ALA A 193 -1.37 1.81 3.31
CA ALA A 193 -2.29 0.96 4.07
C ALA A 193 -1.87 0.81 5.54
N MET A 194 -0.56 0.63 5.79
CA MET A 194 -0.02 0.60 7.16
C MET A 194 -0.19 1.93 7.89
N SER A 195 0.01 3.06 7.19
CA SER A 195 -0.14 4.40 7.80
C SER A 195 -1.59 4.71 8.20
N PHE A 196 -2.56 4.10 7.51
CA PHE A 196 -3.99 4.22 7.82
C PHE A 196 -4.56 3.04 8.63
N GLU A 197 -3.71 2.10 9.07
CA GLU A 197 -4.10 0.91 9.83
C GLU A 197 -5.15 0.03 9.11
N VAL A 198 -5.14 0.04 7.77
CA VAL A 198 -6.06 -0.75 6.96
C VAL A 198 -5.50 -2.17 6.76
N LEU A 199 -6.31 -3.17 7.10
CA LEU A 199 -5.97 -4.57 6.88
C LEU A 199 -5.73 -4.84 5.38
N MET A 200 -4.63 -5.51 5.04
CA MET A 200 -4.32 -5.86 3.66
C MET A 200 -4.62 -7.32 3.37
N VAL A 201 -5.23 -7.57 2.21
CA VAL A 201 -5.22 -8.87 1.54
C VAL A 201 -4.23 -8.80 0.39
N ALA A 202 -3.11 -9.49 0.56
CA ALA A 202 -2.02 -9.48 -0.38
C ALA A 202 -2.31 -10.37 -1.59
N MET A 203 -2.28 -9.77 -2.79
CA MET A 203 -2.31 -10.50 -4.06
C MET A 203 -1.14 -10.02 -4.92
N PRO A 204 0.10 -10.41 -4.56
CA PRO A 204 1.32 -9.85 -5.13
C PRO A 204 1.41 -10.09 -6.64
N HIS A 205 1.92 -9.09 -7.35
CA HIS A 205 2.22 -9.15 -8.79
C HIS A 205 3.67 -8.74 -9.02
N TRP A 206 4.20 -8.99 -10.23
CA TRP A 206 5.58 -8.64 -10.57
C TRP A 206 5.75 -7.13 -10.78
N VAL A 207 5.69 -6.37 -9.69
CA VAL A 207 6.14 -4.98 -9.60
C VAL A 207 6.42 -4.74 -8.11
N ASP A 208 7.71 -4.78 -7.76
CA ASP A 208 8.31 -4.53 -6.43
C ASP A 208 8.23 -5.67 -5.39
#